data_AF-A0A0V0I1N3-F1
#
_entry.id   AF-A0A0V0I1N3-F1
#
_cell.length_a   1.000
_cell.length_b   1.000
_cell.length_c   1.000
_cell.angle_alpha   90.00
_cell.angle_beta   90.00
_cell.angle_gamma   90.00
#
_symmetry.space_group_name_H-M   'P 1'
#
loop_
_entity.id
_entity.type
_entity.pdbx_description
1 polymer ?
#
loop_
_entity_poly.entity_id
_entity_poly.type
_entity_poly.pdbx_seq_one_letter_code
_entity_poly.pdbx_strand_id
1 'polypeptide(L)'
;MCVDVGGGALWSDVLKHCVSEYGLAPKSWTDYLHLTVGGTLSNAGVSGQTFRFGPQTSTVTELEVVTGNGEIIVCSNSHNSQLFFSVLGGLGQFGIITRARVLLQPAPDMVRWIRVVYSEFDEFTHDAELLITSQESFDYVEGFVFVNSDDPVNGWLSVLLDSNQAFDPTHLPKKTGPVLYCLEVALHYNNNHDDPFMMVEKLLGKLRYLKHFRFEIDLTYMNFLSRVDHVEEAARGSGIWATPHPWLNMFVSKKDIDAFNRIVFQNILKNGVNGPILTYPLLRSKWDNRWSVALPKNEMFYLVALLRFTHAHPTESEINEMVAQNEEIVQTCIKNG
;
A
#
# COMPACT_ATOMS: atom_id res chain seq x y z
N MET A 1 13.23 19.80 -8.36
CA MET A 1 13.84 18.52 -8.76
C MET A 1 12.74 17.62 -9.27
N CYS A 2 12.73 17.31 -10.56
CA CYS A 2 11.72 16.48 -11.23
C CYS A 2 12.36 15.69 -12.38
N VAL A 3 11.66 14.65 -12.83
CA VAL A 3 12.01 13.86 -14.02
C VAL A 3 10.82 13.79 -14.97
N ASP A 4 11.07 13.94 -16.25
CA ASP A 4 10.10 13.71 -17.31
C ASP A 4 10.19 12.24 -17.74
N VAL A 5 9.12 11.48 -17.54
CA VAL A 5 9.06 10.04 -17.83
C VAL A 5 7.95 9.73 -18.81
N GLY A 6 8.16 8.74 -19.67
CA GLY A 6 7.12 8.25 -20.56
C GLY A 6 5.98 7.60 -19.78
N GLY A 7 4.73 7.78 -20.22
CA GLY A 7 3.56 7.19 -19.56
C GLY A 7 3.57 5.65 -19.58
N GLY A 8 4.27 5.03 -20.54
CA GLY A 8 4.45 3.59 -20.60
C GLY A 8 5.64 3.05 -19.79
N ALA A 9 6.45 3.90 -19.16
CA ALA A 9 7.60 3.46 -18.37
C ALA A 9 7.13 2.73 -17.10
N LEU A 10 7.87 1.69 -16.68
CA LEU A 10 7.63 1.03 -15.40
C LEU A 10 8.25 1.83 -14.26
N TRP A 11 7.60 1.85 -13.09
CA TRP A 11 8.14 2.51 -11.91
C TRP A 11 9.48 1.92 -11.44
N SER A 12 9.71 0.63 -11.66
CA SER A 12 11.00 -0.02 -11.38
C SER A 12 12.15 0.54 -12.21
N ASP A 13 11.91 0.80 -13.51
CA ASP A 13 12.91 1.41 -14.40
C ASP A 13 13.17 2.88 -14.03
N VAL A 14 12.09 3.61 -13.71
CA VAL A 14 12.18 5.01 -13.24
C VAL A 14 12.98 5.08 -11.95
N LEU A 15 12.70 4.21 -10.97
CA LEU A 15 13.42 4.12 -9.71
C LEU A 15 14.91 3.87 -9.97
N LYS A 16 15.22 2.80 -10.70
CA LYS A 16 16.60 2.38 -10.98
C LYS A 16 17.40 3.50 -11.63
N HIS A 17 16.86 4.13 -12.67
CA HIS A 17 17.53 5.22 -13.37
C HIS A 17 17.74 6.45 -12.49
N CYS A 18 16.73 6.87 -11.73
CA CYS A 18 16.85 8.05 -10.89
C CYS A 18 17.88 7.86 -9.76
N VAL A 19 17.90 6.67 -9.15
CA VAL A 19 18.83 6.37 -8.05
C VAL A 19 20.25 6.21 -8.58
N SER A 20 20.47 5.43 -9.64
CA SER A 20 21.82 5.14 -10.14
C SER A 20 22.52 6.35 -10.73
N GLU A 21 21.80 7.19 -11.47
CA GLU A 21 22.39 8.30 -12.22
C GLU A 21 22.40 9.61 -11.43
N TYR A 22 21.45 9.80 -10.51
CA TYR A 22 21.22 11.09 -9.88
C TYR A 22 21.14 11.06 -8.35
N GLY A 23 21.10 9.89 -7.71
CA GLY A 23 20.87 9.80 -6.26
C GLY A 23 19.51 10.37 -5.83
N LEU A 24 18.53 10.33 -6.73
CA LEU A 24 17.18 10.85 -6.52
C LEU A 24 16.14 9.75 -6.68
N ALA A 25 14.96 9.93 -6.09
CA ALA A 25 13.85 9.00 -6.20
C ALA A 25 12.50 9.71 -6.18
N PRO A 26 11.45 9.16 -6.84
CA PRO A 26 10.06 9.55 -6.61
C PRO A 26 9.67 9.55 -5.12
N LYS A 27 8.74 10.43 -4.77
CA LYS A 27 8.31 10.62 -3.36
C LYS A 27 7.23 9.65 -2.90
N SER A 28 6.39 9.20 -3.82
CA SER A 28 5.21 8.38 -3.54
C SER A 28 5.19 7.21 -4.52
N TRP A 29 4.80 6.04 -4.01
CA TRP A 29 4.98 4.76 -4.69
C TRP A 29 3.69 3.95 -4.73
N THR A 30 3.78 2.82 -5.41
CA THR A 30 2.89 1.65 -5.27
C THR A 30 3.74 0.52 -4.68
N ASP A 31 3.12 -0.45 -4.01
CA ASP A 31 3.87 -1.57 -3.42
C ASP A 31 4.56 -2.43 -4.47
N TYR A 32 3.92 -2.56 -5.64
CA TYR A 32 4.45 -3.26 -6.80
C TYR A 32 4.93 -2.27 -7.86
N LEU A 33 6.17 -2.44 -8.34
CA LEU A 33 6.85 -1.45 -9.20
C LEU A 33 6.82 -1.77 -10.69
N HIS A 34 6.45 -2.99 -11.09
CA HIS A 34 6.24 -3.33 -12.51
C HIS A 34 4.84 -2.88 -12.99
N LEU A 35 4.47 -1.66 -12.62
CA LEU A 35 3.28 -0.95 -13.08
C LEU A 35 3.73 0.27 -13.89
N THR A 36 2.95 0.64 -14.91
CA THR A 36 3.29 1.80 -15.75
C THR A 36 2.93 3.12 -15.05
N VAL A 37 3.70 4.16 -15.34
CA VAL A 37 3.46 5.53 -14.85
C VAL A 37 2.04 5.99 -15.20
N GLY A 38 1.63 5.88 -16.46
CA GLY A 38 0.31 6.28 -16.92
C GLY A 38 -0.83 5.45 -16.31
N GLY A 39 -0.60 4.16 -16.08
CA GLY A 39 -1.58 3.26 -15.49
C GLY A 39 -1.91 3.61 -14.04
N THR A 40 -0.88 3.84 -13.21
CA THR A 40 -1.10 4.18 -11.80
C THR A 40 -1.63 5.61 -11.65
N LEU A 41 -1.15 6.58 -12.46
CA LEU A 41 -1.67 7.95 -12.46
C LEU A 41 -3.12 8.05 -12.94
N SER A 42 -3.57 7.12 -13.78
CA SER A 42 -4.98 7.01 -14.18
C SER A 42 -5.88 6.48 -13.07
N ASN A 43 -5.32 5.94 -11.98
CA ASN A 43 -6.05 5.46 -10.80
C ASN A 43 -5.82 6.37 -9.58
N ALA A 44 -4.62 6.31 -9.02
CA ALA A 44 -4.13 7.16 -7.94
C ALA A 44 -2.62 6.91 -7.71
N GLY A 45 -2.26 5.64 -7.54
CA GLY A 45 -0.93 5.19 -7.10
C GLY A 45 -0.74 5.39 -5.59
N VAL A 46 -1.02 4.36 -4.80
CA VAL A 46 -1.07 4.42 -3.33
C VAL A 46 -0.11 3.37 -2.75
N SER A 47 0.61 3.77 -1.71
CA SER A 47 1.45 2.95 -0.82
C SER A 47 1.67 3.68 0.51
N GLY A 48 2.44 3.12 1.43
CA GLY A 48 2.68 3.65 2.77
C GLY A 48 3.32 5.03 2.88
N GLN A 49 3.77 5.67 1.79
CA GLN A 49 4.24 7.08 1.81
C GLN A 49 3.11 8.09 1.55
N THR A 50 1.93 7.60 1.16
CA THR A 50 0.77 8.43 0.77
C THR A 50 0.32 9.37 1.88
N PHE A 51 0.40 8.95 3.15
CA PHE A 51 0.03 9.82 4.26
C PHE A 51 0.91 11.09 4.34
N ARG A 52 2.16 11.00 3.86
CA ARG A 52 3.14 12.09 3.92
C ARG A 52 3.08 12.97 2.67
N PHE A 53 3.09 12.34 1.49
CA PHE A 53 3.24 13.02 0.20
C PHE A 53 1.99 13.04 -0.68
N GLY A 54 0.93 12.34 -0.28
CA GLY A 54 -0.21 12.02 -1.16
C GLY A 54 0.10 10.88 -2.12
N PRO A 55 -0.92 10.38 -2.86
CA PRO A 55 -0.73 9.37 -3.89
C PRO A 55 0.17 9.90 -5.03
N GLN A 56 0.58 9.04 -5.95
CA GLN A 56 1.40 9.41 -7.12
C GLN A 56 0.78 10.55 -7.94
N THR A 57 -0.56 10.61 -8.05
CA THR A 57 -1.26 11.74 -8.69
C THR A 57 -0.98 13.10 -8.05
N SER A 58 -0.55 13.13 -6.78
CA SER A 58 -0.16 14.35 -6.04
C SER A 58 1.26 14.81 -6.33
N THR A 59 2.08 13.93 -6.88
CA THR A 59 3.52 14.16 -7.07
C THR A 59 3.88 14.40 -8.53
N VAL A 60 2.89 14.70 -9.37
CA VAL A 60 3.05 15.07 -10.77
C VAL A 60 2.71 16.55 -10.96
N THR A 61 3.49 17.24 -11.80
CA THR A 61 3.33 18.68 -12.04
C THR A 61 2.88 19.04 -13.47
N GLU A 62 3.05 18.12 -14.41
CA GLU A 62 2.73 18.31 -15.83
C GLU A 62 2.50 16.95 -16.48
N LEU A 63 1.60 16.89 -17.46
CA LEU A 63 1.33 15.73 -18.28
C LEU A 63 1.36 16.14 -19.76
N GLU A 64 1.76 15.21 -20.61
CA GLU A 64 1.40 15.22 -22.04
C GLU A 64 0.34 14.15 -22.26
N VAL A 65 -0.75 14.51 -22.92
CA VAL A 65 -1.94 13.68 -23.09
C VAL A 65 -2.38 13.69 -24.54
N VAL A 66 -2.65 12.51 -25.10
CA VAL A 66 -3.40 12.36 -26.36
C VAL A 66 -4.87 12.21 -26.01
N THR A 67 -5.69 13.21 -26.33
CA THR A 67 -7.12 13.20 -25.98
C THR A 67 -7.92 12.23 -26.85
N GLY A 68 -9.19 11.98 -26.50
CA GLY A 68 -10.12 11.22 -27.34
C GLY A 68 -10.36 11.81 -28.73
N ASN A 69 -10.00 13.09 -28.95
CA ASN A 69 -10.06 13.75 -30.26
C ASN A 69 -8.76 13.55 -31.09
N GLY A 70 -7.75 12.87 -30.53
CA GLY A 70 -6.44 12.69 -31.18
C GLY A 70 -5.50 13.89 -31.04
N GLU A 71 -5.83 14.88 -30.21
CA GLU A 71 -5.00 16.07 -29.98
C GLU A 71 -3.93 15.79 -28.92
N ILE A 72 -2.69 16.20 -29.18
CA ILE A 72 -1.60 16.15 -28.21
C ILE A 72 -1.61 17.46 -27.40
N ILE A 73 -1.92 17.36 -26.12
CA ILE A 73 -2.04 18.51 -25.22
C ILE A 73 -1.08 18.33 -24.04
N VAL A 74 -0.26 19.35 -23.78
CA VAL A 74 0.48 19.48 -22.52
C VAL A 74 -0.40 20.20 -21.52
N CYS A 75 -0.56 19.64 -20.32
CA CYS A 75 -1.40 20.17 -19.27
C CYS A 75 -0.72 20.13 -17.89
N SER A 76 -1.09 21.07 -17.03
CA SER A 76 -0.57 21.26 -15.68
C SER A 76 -1.60 22.02 -14.83
N ASN A 77 -1.30 22.30 -13.57
CA ASN A 77 -2.19 23.12 -12.72
C ASN A 77 -2.47 24.52 -13.30
N SER A 78 -1.58 25.10 -14.11
CA SER A 78 -1.73 26.44 -14.69
C SER A 78 -2.05 26.47 -16.19
N HIS A 79 -2.01 25.33 -16.88
CA HIS A 79 -2.22 25.24 -18.33
C HIS A 79 -3.08 24.04 -18.67
N ASN A 80 -4.19 24.22 -19.41
CA ASN A 80 -5.17 23.15 -19.67
C ASN A 80 -5.57 22.38 -18.40
N SER A 81 -5.77 23.10 -17.29
CA SER A 81 -5.86 22.53 -15.95
C SER A 81 -7.05 21.59 -15.77
N GLN A 82 -8.17 21.86 -16.45
CA GLN A 82 -9.30 20.94 -16.44
C GLN A 82 -8.91 19.56 -16.97
N LEU A 83 -8.18 19.48 -18.09
CA LEU A 83 -7.67 18.22 -18.62
C LEU A 83 -6.68 17.56 -17.65
N PHE A 84 -5.74 18.33 -17.08
CA PHE A 84 -4.77 17.83 -16.10
C PHE A 84 -5.46 17.14 -14.92
N PHE A 85 -6.45 17.80 -14.33
CA PHE A 85 -7.19 17.25 -13.18
C PHE A 85 -8.14 16.12 -13.57
N SER A 86 -8.76 16.15 -14.75
CA SER A 86 -9.61 15.04 -15.23
C SER A 86 -8.81 13.77 -15.49
N VAL A 87 -7.61 13.86 -16.05
CA VAL A 87 -6.80 12.68 -16.41
C VAL A 87 -6.25 11.97 -15.17
N LEU A 88 -5.87 12.72 -14.11
CA LEU A 88 -5.39 12.15 -12.86
C LEU A 88 -6.53 11.45 -12.09
N GLY A 89 -6.43 10.13 -11.93
CA GLY A 89 -7.52 9.30 -11.43
C GLY A 89 -8.69 9.16 -12.40
N GLY A 90 -8.49 9.52 -13.67
CA GLY A 90 -9.53 9.58 -14.70
C GLY A 90 -9.85 8.26 -15.37
N LEU A 91 -9.27 7.14 -14.93
CA LEU A 91 -9.51 5.79 -15.47
C LEU A 91 -9.33 5.70 -16.99
N GLY A 92 -8.38 6.48 -17.54
CA GLY A 92 -8.10 6.57 -18.98
C GLY A 92 -9.22 7.20 -19.82
N GLN A 93 -10.26 7.77 -19.21
CA GLN A 93 -11.46 8.24 -19.92
C GLN A 93 -11.23 9.48 -20.78
N PHE A 94 -10.25 10.32 -20.42
CA PHE A 94 -10.08 11.65 -21.01
C PHE A 94 -8.88 11.74 -21.97
N GLY A 95 -8.07 10.69 -22.04
CA GLY A 95 -6.90 10.61 -22.92
C GLY A 95 -5.82 9.69 -22.40
N ILE A 96 -4.82 9.44 -23.24
CA ILE A 96 -3.66 8.61 -22.95
C ILE A 96 -2.52 9.50 -22.47
N ILE A 97 -2.00 9.24 -21.26
CA ILE A 97 -0.80 9.90 -20.74
C ILE A 97 0.42 9.38 -21.52
N THR A 98 1.09 10.24 -22.28
CA THR A 98 2.31 9.91 -23.02
C THR A 98 3.58 10.33 -22.27
N ARG A 99 3.50 11.38 -21.44
CA ARG A 99 4.59 11.84 -20.55
C ARG A 99 4.03 12.37 -19.24
N ALA A 100 4.75 12.17 -18.15
CA ALA A 100 4.49 12.79 -16.86
C ALA A 100 5.76 13.44 -16.28
N ARG A 101 5.62 14.61 -15.67
CA ARG A 101 6.68 15.27 -14.90
C ARG A 101 6.54 14.95 -13.41
N VAL A 102 7.34 14.00 -12.94
CA VAL A 102 7.29 13.45 -11.58
C VAL A 102 8.25 14.18 -10.65
N LEU A 103 7.79 14.53 -9.45
CA LEU A 103 8.59 15.14 -8.40
C LEU A 103 9.54 14.14 -7.74
N LEU A 104 10.78 14.57 -7.54
CA LEU A 104 11.83 13.77 -6.91
C LEU A 104 12.23 14.31 -5.53
N GLN A 105 12.85 13.45 -4.73
CA GLN A 105 13.59 13.77 -3.51
C GLN A 105 14.96 13.06 -3.53
N PRO A 106 15.92 13.48 -2.68
CA PRO A 106 17.10 12.66 -2.40
C PRO A 106 16.70 11.24 -2.02
N ALA A 107 17.32 10.25 -2.66
CA ALA A 107 17.11 8.85 -2.31
C ALA A 107 17.90 8.56 -1.01
N PRO A 108 17.27 7.96 0.02
CA PRO A 108 18.01 7.49 1.18
C PRO A 108 18.86 6.26 0.79
N ASP A 109 19.93 6.02 1.55
CA ASP A 109 20.76 4.83 1.33
C ASP A 109 20.02 3.55 1.80
N MET A 110 19.43 3.63 2.99
CA MET A 110 18.93 2.48 3.73
C MET A 110 17.54 2.70 4.30
N VAL A 111 16.92 1.59 4.66
CA VAL A 111 15.62 1.51 5.30
C VAL A 111 15.69 0.53 6.45
N ARG A 112 15.30 0.97 7.65
CA ARG A 112 14.94 0.08 8.76
C ARG A 112 13.49 -0.30 8.57
N TRP A 113 13.23 -1.53 8.13
CA TRP A 113 11.89 -2.07 7.92
C TRP A 113 11.45 -2.86 9.15
N ILE A 114 10.28 -2.53 9.70
CA ILE A 114 9.78 -3.05 10.97
C ILE A 114 8.33 -3.52 10.81
N ARG A 115 8.02 -4.67 11.39
CA ARG A 115 6.67 -5.20 11.58
C ARG A 115 6.41 -5.47 13.05
N VAL A 116 5.28 -4.98 13.55
CA VAL A 116 4.84 -5.23 14.93
C VAL A 116 3.39 -5.71 14.98
N VAL A 117 3.08 -6.59 15.93
CA VAL A 117 1.78 -7.28 15.98
C VAL A 117 0.87 -6.77 17.11
N TYR A 118 -0.41 -6.65 16.80
CA TYR A 118 -1.50 -6.32 17.72
C TYR A 118 -2.54 -7.45 17.72
N SER A 119 -3.11 -7.71 18.89
CA SER A 119 -4.31 -8.57 19.04
C SER A 119 -5.61 -7.79 18.95
N GLU A 120 -5.59 -6.50 19.31
CA GLU A 120 -6.77 -5.63 19.35
C GLU A 120 -6.74 -4.60 18.20
N PHE A 121 -7.88 -4.47 17.52
CA PHE A 121 -7.98 -3.65 16.31
C PHE A 121 -7.97 -2.14 16.61
N ASP A 122 -8.57 -1.74 17.72
CA ASP A 122 -8.62 -0.36 18.17
C ASP A 122 -7.23 0.15 18.59
N GLU A 123 -6.40 -0.71 19.17
CA GLU A 123 -5.01 -0.41 19.46
C GLU A 123 -4.18 -0.25 18.18
N PHE A 124 -4.30 -1.21 17.26
CA PHE A 124 -3.65 -1.16 15.94
C PHE A 124 -4.02 0.11 15.16
N THR A 125 -5.31 0.40 15.03
CA THR A 125 -5.79 1.56 14.26
C THR A 125 -5.37 2.86 14.92
N HIS A 126 -5.57 3.03 16.23
CA HIS A 126 -5.16 4.26 16.91
C HIS A 126 -3.65 4.51 16.80
N ASP A 127 -2.82 3.47 16.89
CA ASP A 127 -1.37 3.62 16.75
C ASP A 127 -0.98 3.96 15.30
N ALA A 128 -1.59 3.34 14.29
CA ALA A 128 -1.38 3.68 12.90
C ALA A 128 -1.79 5.14 12.61
N GLU A 129 -2.92 5.58 13.15
CA GLU A 129 -3.44 6.94 13.02
C GLU A 129 -2.56 7.98 13.70
N LEU A 130 -2.05 7.65 14.90
CA LEU A 130 -1.08 8.47 15.62
C LEU A 130 0.17 8.68 14.77
N LEU A 131 0.70 7.62 14.14
CA LEU A 131 1.88 7.73 13.29
C LEU A 131 1.63 8.63 12.08
N ILE A 132 0.50 8.49 11.38
CA ILE A 132 0.28 9.28 10.17
C ILE A 132 -0.08 10.76 10.44
N THR A 133 -0.51 11.09 11.67
CA THR A 133 -0.88 12.47 12.07
C THR A 133 0.24 13.19 12.82
N SER A 134 1.27 12.49 13.28
CA SER A 134 2.40 13.06 14.01
C SER A 134 3.37 13.83 13.11
N GLN A 135 3.94 14.93 13.63
CA GLN A 135 5.01 15.67 12.93
C GLN A 135 6.30 14.85 12.80
N GLU A 136 6.67 14.15 13.87
CA GLU A 136 7.77 13.18 13.89
C GLU A 136 7.19 11.77 13.74
N SER A 137 7.48 11.11 12.63
CA SER A 137 6.94 9.79 12.28
C SER A 137 7.90 9.03 11.36
N PHE A 138 7.58 7.76 11.09
CA PHE A 138 8.21 6.92 10.09
C PHE A 138 8.03 7.48 8.66
N ASP A 139 8.82 7.03 7.71
CA ASP A 139 8.73 7.45 6.30
C ASP A 139 7.72 6.64 5.49
N TYR A 140 7.34 5.48 6.01
CA TYR A 140 6.35 4.56 5.46
C TYR A 140 5.50 4.00 6.60
N VAL A 141 4.18 3.96 6.40
CA VAL A 141 3.22 3.32 7.32
C VAL A 141 2.18 2.55 6.51
N GLU A 142 2.12 1.24 6.73
CA GLU A 142 1.08 0.34 6.26
C GLU A 142 0.64 -0.61 7.38
N GLY A 143 -0.26 -1.52 7.04
CA GLY A 143 -0.64 -2.59 7.91
C GLY A 143 -1.44 -3.64 7.17
N PHE A 144 -1.55 -4.81 7.77
CA PHE A 144 -2.31 -5.91 7.21
C PHE A 144 -2.92 -6.79 8.30
N VAL A 145 -4.00 -7.47 7.91
CA VAL A 145 -4.67 -8.49 8.69
C VAL A 145 -4.13 -9.86 8.27
N PHE A 146 -3.83 -10.71 9.24
CA PHE A 146 -3.40 -12.09 9.00
C PHE A 146 -4.14 -13.04 9.93
N VAL A 147 -4.29 -14.29 9.51
CA VAL A 147 -4.99 -15.32 10.26
C VAL A 147 -4.17 -15.71 11.48
N ASN A 148 -4.85 -15.92 12.60
CA ASN A 148 -4.22 -16.42 13.81
C ASN A 148 -4.05 -17.95 13.73
N SER A 149 -3.15 -18.40 12.85
CA SER A 149 -2.86 -19.82 12.60
C SER A 149 -1.44 -20.04 12.09
N ASP A 150 -1.04 -21.31 12.03
CA ASP A 150 0.18 -21.80 11.41
C ASP A 150 0.08 -21.98 9.87
N ASP A 151 -1.00 -21.47 9.25
CA ASP A 151 -1.12 -21.45 7.80
C ASP A 151 0.06 -20.66 7.18
N PRO A 152 0.81 -21.25 6.24
CA PRO A 152 2.05 -20.63 5.76
C PRO A 152 1.83 -19.42 4.85
N VAL A 153 0.61 -19.25 4.31
CA VAL A 153 0.27 -18.17 3.37
C VAL A 153 -0.48 -17.05 4.08
N ASN A 154 -1.47 -17.41 4.88
CA ASN A 154 -2.38 -16.47 5.53
C ASN A 154 -2.02 -16.22 7.00
N GLY A 155 -1.23 -17.10 7.61
CA GLY A 155 -0.97 -17.13 9.05
C GLY A 155 0.31 -16.41 9.48
N TRP A 156 0.87 -16.85 10.61
CA TRP A 156 1.97 -16.16 11.30
C TRP A 156 3.25 -16.00 10.47
N LEU A 157 3.55 -16.95 9.58
CA LEU A 157 4.75 -16.89 8.73
C LEU A 157 4.73 -15.71 7.76
N SER A 158 3.55 -15.22 7.38
CA SER A 158 3.41 -14.04 6.50
C SER A 158 3.94 -12.74 7.12
N VAL A 159 4.12 -12.70 8.46
CA VAL A 159 4.56 -11.52 9.20
C VAL A 159 6.08 -11.37 9.21
N LEU A 160 6.82 -12.47 9.11
CA LEU A 160 8.28 -12.47 9.26
C LEU A 160 8.95 -11.70 8.10
N LEU A 161 10.07 -11.06 8.41
CA LEU A 161 10.89 -10.30 7.44
C LEU A 161 12.14 -11.08 7.01
N ASP A 162 12.59 -12.02 7.84
CA ASP A 162 13.75 -12.87 7.57
C ASP A 162 13.51 -14.31 8.06
N SER A 163 14.16 -15.25 7.38
CA SER A 163 14.16 -16.69 7.69
C SER A 163 14.67 -17.05 9.10
N ASN A 164 15.47 -16.18 9.73
CA ASN A 164 16.00 -16.38 11.07
C ASN A 164 15.03 -15.94 12.20
N GLN A 165 13.91 -15.30 11.83
CA GLN A 165 12.89 -14.86 12.76
C GLN A 165 11.88 -15.99 13.01
N ALA A 166 11.25 -15.96 14.18
CA ALA A 166 10.23 -16.93 14.53
C ALA A 166 9.04 -16.22 15.18
N PHE A 167 7.84 -16.71 14.87
CA PHE A 167 6.63 -16.29 15.54
C PHE A 167 6.29 -17.33 16.62
N ASP A 168 6.43 -16.97 17.89
CA ASP A 168 6.07 -17.86 19.00
C ASP A 168 4.66 -17.51 19.52
N PRO A 169 3.62 -18.29 19.15
CA PRO A 169 2.24 -18.01 19.54
C PRO A 169 1.99 -18.18 21.03
N THR A 170 2.91 -18.76 21.81
CA THR A 170 2.75 -18.89 23.27
C THR A 170 2.79 -17.54 23.99
N HIS A 171 3.34 -16.51 23.35
CA HIS A 171 3.32 -15.13 23.82
C HIS A 171 2.02 -14.39 23.49
N LEU A 172 1.11 -14.96 22.71
CA LEU A 172 -0.19 -14.34 22.44
C LEU A 172 -1.08 -14.34 23.68
N PRO A 173 -1.90 -13.30 23.89
CA PRO A 173 -2.94 -13.32 24.91
C PRO A 173 -3.89 -14.51 24.75
N LYS A 174 -4.33 -15.10 25.87
CA LYS A 174 -5.21 -16.30 25.88
C LYS A 174 -6.52 -16.12 25.11
N LYS A 175 -7.00 -14.88 24.97
CA LYS A 175 -8.24 -14.54 24.26
C LYS A 175 -7.92 -13.66 23.06
N THR A 176 -7.28 -14.26 22.05
CA THR A 176 -7.02 -13.60 20.77
C THR A 176 -8.09 -14.02 19.76
N GLY A 177 -8.53 -13.09 18.91
CA GLY A 177 -9.47 -13.37 17.83
C GLY A 177 -8.90 -14.32 16.76
N PRO A 178 -9.72 -14.66 15.74
CA PRO A 178 -9.29 -15.53 14.64
C PRO A 178 -8.27 -14.85 13.70
N VAL A 179 -8.07 -13.54 13.84
CA VAL A 179 -7.11 -12.75 13.08
C VAL A 179 -6.31 -11.84 14.02
N LEU A 180 -5.13 -11.45 13.55
CA LEU A 180 -4.21 -10.52 14.18
C LEU A 180 -3.92 -9.37 13.20
N TYR A 181 -3.35 -8.28 13.71
CA TYR A 181 -3.04 -7.09 12.91
C TYR A 181 -1.55 -6.80 12.98
N CYS A 182 -0.93 -6.60 11.83
CA CYS A 182 0.46 -6.18 11.73
C CYS A 182 0.50 -4.70 11.32
N LEU A 183 1.20 -3.88 12.09
CA LEU A 183 1.60 -2.54 11.69
C LEU A 183 2.99 -2.65 11.04
N GLU A 184 3.09 -2.19 9.80
CA GLU A 184 4.32 -2.22 9.02
C GLU A 184 4.83 -0.79 8.84
N VAL A 185 6.06 -0.53 9.26
CA VAL A 185 6.66 0.81 9.21
C VAL A 185 8.08 0.75 8.67
N ALA A 186 8.53 1.85 8.08
CA ALA A 186 9.90 1.97 7.61
C ALA A 186 10.49 3.35 7.94
N LEU A 187 11.74 3.37 8.41
CA LEU A 187 12.51 4.59 8.64
C LEU A 187 13.64 4.67 7.62
N HIS A 188 13.70 5.77 6.87
CA HIS A 188 14.80 6.05 5.96
C HIS A 188 15.99 6.63 6.74
N TYR A 189 17.21 6.19 6.41
CA TYR A 189 18.43 6.73 7.01
C TYR A 189 19.63 6.60 6.07
N ASN A 190 20.68 7.40 6.30
CA ASN A 190 21.92 7.33 5.52
C ASN A 190 23.04 6.68 6.34
N ASN A 191 23.71 5.67 5.77
CA ASN A 191 24.66 4.79 6.49
C ASN A 191 25.84 5.52 7.13
N ASN A 192 26.23 6.68 6.59
CA ASN A 192 27.43 7.40 7.02
C ASN A 192 27.14 8.50 8.05
N HIS A 193 25.87 8.79 8.33
CA HIS A 193 25.48 9.98 9.09
C HIS A 193 24.51 9.69 10.22
N ASP A 194 23.68 8.65 10.06
CA ASP A 194 22.54 8.41 10.93
C ASP A 194 22.62 7.02 11.58
N ASP A 195 22.35 6.95 12.88
CA ASP A 195 21.98 5.70 13.56
C ASP A 195 20.46 5.73 13.79
N PRO A 196 19.68 4.85 13.13
CA PRO A 196 18.22 4.87 13.25
C PRO A 196 17.75 4.47 14.65
N PHE A 197 18.59 3.83 15.49
CA PHE A 197 18.18 3.18 16.74
C PHE A 197 17.39 4.11 17.68
N MET A 198 17.96 5.28 18.02
CA MET A 198 17.31 6.19 18.97
C MET A 198 15.94 6.69 18.47
N MET A 199 15.83 6.96 17.16
CA MET A 199 14.58 7.42 16.56
C MET A 199 13.55 6.29 16.52
N VAL A 200 13.96 5.09 16.14
CA VAL A 200 13.10 3.88 16.14
C VAL A 200 12.56 3.61 17.54
N GLU A 201 13.40 3.56 18.57
CA GLU A 201 12.97 3.32 19.95
C GLU A 201 12.03 4.44 20.46
N LYS A 202 12.32 5.71 20.11
CA LYS A 202 11.45 6.84 20.44
C LYS A 202 10.07 6.71 19.80
N LEU A 203 9.99 6.30 18.53
CA LEU A 203 8.73 6.15 17.82
C LEU A 203 7.95 4.92 18.30
N LEU A 204 8.60 3.76 18.37
CA LEU A 204 7.98 2.50 18.83
C LEU A 204 7.62 2.52 20.32
N GLY A 205 8.34 3.27 21.15
CA GLY A 205 8.06 3.41 22.57
C GLY A 205 6.70 4.04 22.88
N LYS A 206 6.09 4.72 21.91
CA LYS A 206 4.73 5.29 22.01
C LYS A 206 3.63 4.28 21.66
N LEU A 207 4.00 3.13 21.08
CA LEU A 207 3.07 2.17 20.50
C LEU A 207 2.79 1.00 21.46
N ARG A 208 1.61 0.42 21.32
CA ARG A 208 0.96 -0.57 22.19
C ARG A 208 1.02 -2.00 21.66
N TYR A 209 1.75 -2.24 20.57
CA TYR A 209 1.98 -3.59 20.04
C TYR A 209 2.51 -4.57 21.10
N LEU A 210 2.26 -5.86 20.86
CA LEU A 210 2.75 -6.94 21.70
C LEU A 210 4.28 -7.02 21.60
N LYS A 211 5.00 -6.68 22.68
CA LYS A 211 6.46 -6.46 22.64
C LYS A 211 7.31 -7.65 22.17
N HIS A 212 6.79 -8.88 22.32
CA HIS A 212 7.44 -10.11 21.84
C HIS A 212 7.38 -10.28 20.31
N PHE A 213 6.48 -9.56 19.64
CA PHE A 213 6.23 -9.67 18.21
C PHE A 213 6.66 -8.37 17.49
N ARG A 214 7.97 -8.09 17.57
CA ARG A 214 8.65 -7.06 16.78
C ARG A 214 9.68 -7.74 15.89
N PHE A 215 9.53 -7.52 14.59
CA PHE A 215 10.40 -8.05 13.55
C PHE A 215 11.01 -6.88 12.82
N GLU A 216 12.32 -6.89 12.61
CA GLU A 216 12.99 -5.81 11.90
C GLU A 216 14.21 -6.29 11.14
N ILE A 217 14.48 -5.63 10.02
CA ILE A 217 15.69 -5.80 9.22
C ILE A 217 16.13 -4.44 8.65
N ASP A 218 17.42 -4.32 8.37
CA ASP A 218 17.98 -3.21 7.59
C ASP A 218 18.27 -3.69 6.17
N LEU A 219 17.86 -2.91 5.18
CA LEU A 219 18.10 -3.18 3.77
C LEU A 219 18.28 -1.88 2.99
N THR A 220 18.78 -1.98 1.76
CA THR A 220 18.91 -0.82 0.88
C THR A 220 17.53 -0.28 0.52
N TYR A 221 17.46 1.03 0.23
CA TYR A 221 16.22 1.66 -0.24
C TYR A 221 15.64 0.98 -1.48
N MET A 222 16.50 0.57 -2.41
CA MET A 222 16.10 -0.17 -3.61
C MET A 222 15.43 -1.50 -3.25
N ASN A 223 16.06 -2.31 -2.40
CA ASN A 223 15.52 -3.62 -2.02
C ASN A 223 14.20 -3.49 -1.24
N PHE A 224 14.05 -2.45 -0.42
CA PHE A 224 12.78 -2.19 0.28
C PHE A 224 11.66 -1.87 -0.71
N LEU A 225 11.91 -1.01 -1.70
CA LEU A 225 10.91 -0.67 -2.70
C LEU A 225 10.59 -1.82 -3.66
N SER A 226 11.56 -2.70 -3.95
CA SER A 226 11.37 -3.89 -4.78
C SER A 226 11.00 -5.16 -3.99
N ARG A 227 10.54 -5.02 -2.73
CA ARG A 227 10.26 -6.17 -1.84
C ARG A 227 9.20 -7.14 -2.38
N VAL A 228 8.31 -6.66 -3.26
CA VAL A 228 7.26 -7.49 -3.88
C VAL A 228 7.79 -8.34 -5.04
N ASP A 229 8.98 -8.04 -5.59
CA ASP A 229 9.58 -8.81 -6.68
C ASP A 229 9.79 -10.28 -6.24
N HIS A 230 10.24 -10.51 -5.00
CA HIS A 230 10.37 -11.87 -4.46
C HIS A 230 9.04 -12.60 -4.29
N VAL A 231 7.96 -11.86 -4.00
CA VAL A 231 6.60 -12.42 -3.92
C VAL A 231 6.14 -12.84 -5.32
N GLU A 232 6.38 -12.01 -6.33
CA GLU A 232 6.13 -12.36 -7.74
C GLU A 232 6.95 -13.58 -8.17
N GLU A 233 8.25 -13.61 -7.89
CA GLU A 233 9.13 -14.74 -8.22
C GLU A 233 8.62 -16.05 -7.61
N ALA A 234 8.27 -16.04 -6.32
CA ALA A 234 7.71 -17.20 -5.63
C ALA A 234 6.36 -17.62 -6.23
N ALA A 235 5.46 -16.67 -6.52
CA ALA A 235 4.16 -16.93 -7.12
C ALA A 235 4.26 -17.47 -8.56
N ARG A 236 5.26 -17.02 -9.33
CA ARG A 236 5.57 -17.57 -10.66
C ARG A 236 6.11 -18.99 -10.53
N GLY A 237 7.02 -19.23 -9.58
CA GLY A 237 7.60 -20.54 -9.31
C GLY A 237 6.58 -21.59 -8.88
N SER A 238 5.51 -21.18 -8.18
CA SER A 238 4.40 -22.05 -7.78
C SER A 238 3.25 -22.09 -8.79
N GLY A 239 3.33 -21.34 -9.89
CA GLY A 239 2.33 -21.33 -10.96
C GLY A 239 1.05 -20.54 -10.64
N ILE A 240 1.01 -19.77 -9.55
CA ILE A 240 -0.17 -18.99 -9.13
C ILE A 240 -0.16 -17.55 -9.65
N TRP A 241 0.96 -17.03 -10.14
CA TRP A 241 1.03 -15.64 -10.62
C TRP A 241 0.17 -15.35 -11.86
N ALA A 242 0.02 -16.34 -12.75
CA ALA A 242 -0.72 -16.19 -14.00
C ALA A 242 -2.18 -16.66 -13.90
N THR A 243 -2.65 -17.04 -12.72
CA THR A 243 -4.04 -17.46 -12.51
C THR A 243 -4.95 -16.24 -12.29
N PRO A 244 -6.28 -16.40 -12.23
CA PRO A 244 -7.18 -15.31 -11.87
C PRO A 244 -6.87 -14.76 -10.48
N HIS A 245 -6.95 -13.44 -10.32
CA HIS A 245 -6.78 -12.73 -9.05
C HIS A 245 -8.03 -11.90 -8.76
N PRO A 246 -9.07 -12.47 -8.13
CA PRO A 246 -10.32 -11.75 -7.82
C PRO A 246 -10.14 -10.72 -6.68
N TRP A 247 -9.22 -9.78 -6.83
CA TRP A 247 -8.91 -8.78 -5.80
C TRP A 247 -10.10 -7.85 -5.53
N LEU A 248 -10.23 -7.43 -4.28
CA LEU A 248 -11.17 -6.38 -3.87
C LEU A 248 -10.38 -5.24 -3.24
N ASN A 249 -10.45 -4.05 -3.84
CA ASN A 249 -9.79 -2.84 -3.35
C ASN A 249 -10.84 -1.77 -3.09
N MET A 250 -10.81 -1.15 -1.91
CA MET A 250 -11.77 -0.12 -1.53
C MET A 250 -11.21 0.85 -0.52
N PHE A 251 -11.85 2.01 -0.41
CA PHE A 251 -11.61 2.95 0.68
C PHE A 251 -12.76 2.88 1.69
N VAL A 252 -12.43 2.68 2.96
CA VAL A 252 -13.39 2.62 4.08
C VAL A 252 -13.18 3.84 4.96
N SER A 253 -14.25 4.55 5.34
CA SER A 253 -14.10 5.75 6.17
C SER A 253 -13.59 5.39 7.58
N LYS A 254 -12.82 6.28 8.23
CA LYS A 254 -12.37 6.05 9.63
C LYS A 254 -13.54 5.74 10.58
N LYS A 255 -14.72 6.33 10.36
CA LYS A 255 -15.90 6.11 11.20
C LYS A 255 -16.40 4.66 11.12
N ASP A 256 -16.17 4.00 9.98
CA ASP A 256 -16.80 2.71 9.66
C ASP A 256 -15.80 1.54 9.76
N ILE A 257 -14.50 1.82 9.89
CA ILE A 257 -13.45 0.79 9.87
C ILE A 257 -13.57 -0.22 11.02
N ASP A 258 -14.01 0.22 12.21
CA ASP A 258 -14.24 -0.70 13.34
C ASP A 258 -15.39 -1.67 13.06
N ALA A 259 -16.46 -1.18 12.42
CA ALA A 259 -17.58 -2.02 12.01
C ALA A 259 -17.15 -2.97 10.87
N PHE A 260 -16.36 -2.48 9.93
CA PHE A 260 -15.78 -3.28 8.86
C PHE A 260 -14.92 -4.42 9.42
N ASN A 261 -14.05 -4.15 10.39
CA ASN A 261 -13.25 -5.18 11.05
C ASN A 261 -14.12 -6.27 11.70
N ARG A 262 -15.13 -5.87 12.50
CA ARG A 262 -16.02 -6.83 13.17
C ARG A 262 -16.79 -7.71 12.19
N ILE A 263 -17.25 -7.16 11.07
CA ILE A 263 -18.12 -7.89 10.14
C ILE A 263 -17.31 -8.64 9.07
N VAL A 264 -16.24 -8.04 8.57
CA VAL A 264 -15.47 -8.57 7.44
C VAL A 264 -14.25 -9.33 7.93
N PHE A 265 -13.29 -8.66 8.57
CA PHE A 265 -12.01 -9.28 8.94
C PHE A 265 -12.19 -10.42 9.95
N GLN A 266 -12.95 -10.19 11.02
CA GLN A 266 -13.11 -11.19 12.09
C GLN A 266 -14.13 -12.30 11.76
N ASN A 267 -14.91 -12.15 10.69
CA ASN A 267 -16.01 -13.07 10.38
C ASN A 267 -15.94 -13.60 8.95
N ILE A 268 -16.25 -12.79 7.94
CA ILE A 268 -16.25 -13.23 6.52
C ILE A 268 -14.86 -13.76 6.10
N LEU A 269 -13.80 -13.07 6.54
CA LEU A 269 -12.41 -13.33 6.15
C LEU A 269 -11.57 -13.97 7.25
N LYS A 270 -12.20 -14.58 8.26
CA LYS A 270 -11.49 -15.17 9.40
C LYS A 270 -10.50 -16.29 9.04
N ASN A 271 -10.60 -16.84 7.82
CA ASN A 271 -9.73 -17.89 7.28
C ASN A 271 -8.74 -17.34 6.23
N GLY A 272 -8.65 -16.02 6.05
CA GLY A 272 -7.76 -15.41 5.06
C GLY A 272 -8.32 -15.39 3.65
N VAL A 273 -7.46 -14.99 2.70
CA VAL A 273 -7.80 -14.78 1.29
C VAL A 273 -6.79 -15.44 0.33
N ASN A 274 -5.92 -16.31 0.86
CA ASN A 274 -4.74 -16.85 0.19
C ASN A 274 -3.77 -15.75 -0.27
N GLY A 275 -3.64 -14.72 0.55
CA GLY A 275 -2.77 -13.59 0.27
C GLY A 275 -2.96 -12.47 1.28
N PRO A 276 -2.25 -11.34 1.13
CA PRO A 276 -2.33 -10.23 2.06
C PRO A 276 -3.72 -9.56 2.10
N ILE A 277 -4.13 -9.16 3.29
CA ILE A 277 -5.30 -8.29 3.52
C ILE A 277 -4.77 -6.95 4.04
N LEU A 278 -4.47 -6.01 3.14
CA LEU A 278 -3.93 -4.72 3.55
C LEU A 278 -5.02 -3.85 4.18
N THR A 279 -4.67 -3.16 5.26
CA THR A 279 -5.50 -2.13 5.88
C THR A 279 -4.64 -1.09 6.56
N TYR A 280 -4.71 0.17 6.10
CA TYR A 280 -3.95 1.27 6.71
C TYR A 280 -4.60 2.63 6.48
N PRO A 281 -4.43 3.57 7.43
CA PRO A 281 -5.07 4.87 7.37
C PRO A 281 -4.36 5.82 6.41
N LEU A 282 -5.14 6.74 5.85
CA LEU A 282 -4.75 7.76 4.89
C LEU A 282 -5.39 9.09 5.24
N LEU A 283 -4.68 10.19 4.98
CA LEU A 283 -5.15 11.55 5.23
C LEU A 283 -5.79 12.16 3.98
N ARG A 284 -7.05 12.59 4.07
CA ARG A 284 -7.76 13.27 2.98
C ARG A 284 -7.11 14.59 2.58
N SER A 285 -6.40 15.27 3.50
CA SER A 285 -5.66 16.49 3.23
C SER A 285 -4.53 16.34 2.21
N LYS A 286 -4.13 15.11 1.90
CA LYS A 286 -3.12 14.78 0.89
C LYS A 286 -3.71 14.51 -0.49
N TRP A 287 -5.03 14.65 -0.65
CA TRP A 287 -5.74 14.38 -1.89
C TRP A 287 -6.43 15.64 -2.41
N ASP A 288 -6.20 15.99 -3.67
CA ASP A 288 -6.83 17.15 -4.31
C ASP A 288 -8.24 16.79 -4.78
N ASN A 289 -9.23 17.58 -4.35
CA ASN A 289 -10.63 17.36 -4.71
C ASN A 289 -10.95 17.69 -6.16
N ARG A 290 -10.00 18.25 -6.93
CA ARG A 290 -10.16 18.53 -8.36
C ARG A 290 -9.93 17.30 -9.23
N TRP A 291 -9.22 16.28 -8.73
CA TRP A 291 -8.98 15.03 -9.45
C TRP A 291 -10.26 14.22 -9.66
N SER A 292 -10.20 13.24 -10.55
CA SER A 292 -11.29 12.28 -10.77
C SER A 292 -11.33 11.12 -9.75
N VAL A 293 -10.43 11.11 -8.75
CA VAL A 293 -10.43 10.10 -7.68
C VAL A 293 -11.67 10.24 -6.79
N ALA A 294 -12.42 9.15 -6.62
CA ALA A 294 -13.53 9.06 -5.69
C ALA A 294 -13.06 8.57 -4.30
N LEU A 295 -13.41 9.30 -3.24
CA LEU A 295 -12.92 9.06 -1.87
C LEU A 295 -14.03 9.29 -0.82
N PRO A 296 -14.01 8.58 0.32
CA PRO A 296 -14.88 8.85 1.46
C PRO A 296 -14.76 10.30 1.96
N LYS A 297 -15.85 10.89 2.47
CA LYS A 297 -15.91 12.32 2.83
C LYS A 297 -15.09 12.73 4.07
N ASN A 298 -14.72 11.78 4.92
CA ASN A 298 -14.06 12.07 6.20
C ASN A 298 -12.61 12.52 6.02
N GLU A 299 -12.07 13.24 7.02
CA GLU A 299 -10.67 13.70 7.01
C GLU A 299 -9.65 12.55 6.96
N MET A 300 -10.05 11.38 7.43
CA MET A 300 -9.26 10.15 7.41
C MET A 300 -10.11 8.98 6.93
N PHE A 301 -9.48 8.11 6.15
CA PHE A 301 -10.06 6.89 5.62
C PHE A 301 -8.96 5.82 5.53
N TYR A 302 -9.35 4.58 5.33
CA TYR A 302 -8.47 3.44 5.24
C TYR A 302 -8.49 2.91 3.81
N LEU A 303 -7.32 2.56 3.29
CA LEU A 303 -7.25 1.63 2.17
C LEU A 303 -7.53 0.22 2.72
N VAL A 304 -8.35 -0.54 2.02
CA VAL A 304 -8.55 -1.98 2.25
C VAL A 304 -8.33 -2.71 0.94
N ALA A 305 -7.39 -3.65 0.91
CA ALA A 305 -7.08 -4.46 -0.27
C ALA A 305 -7.02 -5.94 0.09
N LEU A 306 -7.91 -6.73 -0.52
CA LEU A 306 -7.93 -8.19 -0.43
C LEU A 306 -7.15 -8.76 -1.62
N LEU A 307 -5.87 -9.07 -1.43
CA LEU A 307 -4.99 -9.54 -2.49
C LEU A 307 -5.10 -11.06 -2.66
N ARG A 308 -6.27 -11.51 -3.13
CA ARG A 308 -6.58 -12.92 -3.37
C ARG A 308 -5.66 -13.58 -4.40
N PHE A 309 -5.12 -14.75 -4.06
CA PHE A 309 -4.55 -15.69 -5.02
C PHE A 309 -5.43 -16.94 -5.09
N THR A 310 -5.57 -17.50 -6.29
CA THR A 310 -6.14 -18.83 -6.46
C THR A 310 -5.04 -19.89 -6.37
N HIS A 311 -5.44 -21.16 -6.26
CA HIS A 311 -4.52 -22.27 -6.44
C HIS A 311 -4.00 -22.33 -7.90
N ALA A 312 -2.90 -23.05 -8.14
CA ALA A 312 -2.24 -23.12 -9.46
C ALA A 312 -3.12 -23.69 -10.58
N HIS A 313 -4.13 -24.50 -10.22
CA HIS A 313 -5.13 -25.05 -11.13
C HIS A 313 -6.52 -24.80 -10.56
N PRO A 314 -7.01 -23.55 -10.61
CA PRO A 314 -8.24 -23.20 -9.94
C PRO A 314 -9.44 -23.75 -10.69
N THR A 315 -10.45 -24.17 -9.93
CA THR A 315 -11.74 -24.54 -10.51
C THR A 315 -12.56 -23.27 -10.77
N GLU A 316 -13.53 -23.35 -11.68
CA GLU A 316 -14.49 -22.26 -11.87
C GLU A 316 -15.28 -21.97 -10.59
N SER A 317 -15.57 -23.01 -9.78
CA SER A 317 -16.22 -22.86 -8.47
C SER A 317 -15.40 -22.00 -7.52
N GLU A 318 -14.09 -22.25 -7.41
CA GLU A 318 -13.18 -21.47 -6.55
C GLU A 318 -13.19 -19.99 -6.93
N ILE A 319 -13.09 -19.68 -8.22
CA ILE A 319 -13.10 -18.29 -8.71
C ILE A 319 -14.45 -17.64 -8.42
N ASN A 320 -15.56 -18.33 -8.71
CA ASN A 320 -16.91 -17.83 -8.49
C ASN A 320 -17.21 -17.61 -7.01
N GLU A 321 -16.72 -18.48 -6.12
CA GLU A 321 -16.83 -18.33 -4.67
C GLU A 321 -16.08 -17.09 -4.17
N MET A 322 -14.87 -16.83 -4.68
CA MET A 322 -14.10 -15.62 -4.34
C MET A 322 -14.80 -14.34 -4.81
N VAL A 323 -15.36 -14.35 -6.03
CA VAL A 323 -16.14 -13.22 -6.56
C VAL A 323 -17.42 -13.01 -5.75
N ALA A 324 -18.16 -14.07 -5.46
CA ALA A 324 -19.38 -14.00 -4.64
C ALA A 324 -19.08 -13.47 -3.22
N GLN A 325 -17.96 -13.86 -2.62
CA GLN A 325 -17.54 -13.32 -1.32
C GLN A 325 -17.17 -11.83 -1.40
N ASN A 326 -16.55 -11.37 -2.49
CA ASN A 326 -16.34 -9.94 -2.70
C ASN A 326 -17.67 -9.18 -2.82
N GLU A 327 -18.64 -9.74 -3.55
CA GLU A 327 -19.98 -9.17 -3.66
C GLU A 327 -20.69 -9.13 -2.29
N GLU A 328 -20.58 -10.20 -1.49
CA GLU A 328 -21.10 -10.23 -0.12
C GLU A 328 -20.54 -9.08 0.73
N ILE A 329 -19.23 -8.83 0.66
CA ILE A 329 -18.57 -7.73 1.38
C ILE A 329 -19.12 -6.38 0.91
N VAL A 330 -19.20 -6.16 -0.40
CA VAL A 330 -19.73 -4.90 -0.98
C VAL A 330 -21.19 -4.68 -0.56
N GLN A 331 -22.04 -5.70 -0.68
CA GLN A 331 -23.45 -5.62 -0.29
C GLN A 331 -23.61 -5.40 1.22
N THR A 332 -22.75 -6.01 2.03
CA THR A 332 -22.73 -5.78 3.47
C THR A 332 -22.38 -4.34 3.80
N CYS A 333 -21.40 -3.73 3.13
CA CYS A 333 -21.09 -2.31 3.29
C CYS A 333 -22.31 -1.45 2.92
N ILE A 334 -22.89 -1.66 1.74
CA ILE A 334 -24.06 -0.89 1.27
C ILE A 334 -25.24 -0.98 2.25
N LYS A 335 -25.50 -2.17 2.80
CA LYS A 335 -26.63 -2.41 3.72
C LYS A 335 -26.46 -1.73 5.07
N ASN A 336 -25.23 -1.56 5.53
CA ASN A 336 -24.93 -0.98 6.86
C ASN A 336 -24.69 0.55 6.82
N GLY A 337 -24.70 1.16 5.64
CA GLY A 337 -24.58 2.61 5.44
C GLY A 337 -23.13 3.11 5.47
#